data_AF-A0A5J4VQD7-F1
#
_entry.id   AF-A0A5J4VQD7-F1
#
_cell.length_a   1.000
_cell.length_b   1.000
_cell.length_c   1.000
_cell.angle_alpha   90.00
_cell.angle_beta   90.00
_cell.angle_gamma   90.00
#
_symmetry.space_group_name_H-M   'P 1'
#
loop_
_entity.id
_entity.type
_entity.pdbx_description
1 polymer ?
#
loop_
_entity_poly.entity_id
_entity_poly.type
_entity_poly.pdbx_seq_one_letter_code
_entity_poly.pdbx_strand_id
1 'polypeptide(L)'
;MHSYNFTNVILTLQGNSNTDLAQVDTKLNMILFTVIQSQVSLIKLRFTVNSGNTIAHIERQSSMAFKDNTLIGSAIIENCFEVNSGELAIINLKLEFEDQYKRMISNLVSFGQFGGILQVTKTSIEDATIDGDKPLFGDENANQISITKCQFIHLHLNDNNASNDSDYKIGEASVFVKDCKFIDVENALSGGIVNGLNQNGKLIVAGSTFQSSHNHHEKIQQEIKEREQIVSGDAEFIDDTFEDCISTDFGGAFSFISNGVLVINNCKFERCISFGGKGGAIYVLGYTQHTINKCKFMSCVSSHTLLSEGGSIYIEGGENQIRGILIKQSKSEIQTNKGAIISDSESRGGAIMARKWYKGSKIKDTAIISSKAQTGGGIYITDTNRFDVVHSKFRNNVALSGGGGAIYARDSILVQVSRTKFYNNVAFGCDMKRNLQFGVLQTNSNSNSNSNSDSNSNSDSNSDSNLNSNSNEKSNSLTDIRLDVLQDSISNSGRPLTCINGTCQYDRLDNISMDHLFCLPQHKWFHVQNLFAGSSFISLVVGFAIFFKLELI
;
A
#
# COMPACT_ATOMS: atom_id res chain seq x y z
N MET A 1 5.35 -13.94 -47.21
CA MET A 1 4.83 -12.56 -47.43
C MET A 1 6.00 -11.61 -47.33
N HIS A 2 6.09 -10.62 -48.22
CA HIS A 2 7.08 -9.54 -48.10
C HIS A 2 6.63 -8.57 -47.00
N SER A 3 7.59 -7.99 -46.26
CA SER A 3 7.31 -6.87 -45.34
C SER A 3 6.75 -5.67 -46.11
N TYR A 4 5.72 -5.02 -45.58
CA TYR A 4 5.13 -3.82 -46.17
C TYR A 4 5.75 -2.58 -45.54
N ASN A 5 6.45 -1.80 -46.34
CA ASN A 5 7.08 -0.55 -45.91
C ASN A 5 6.27 0.66 -46.42
N PHE A 6 5.77 1.48 -45.51
CA PHE A 6 4.99 2.67 -45.81
C PHE A 6 5.78 3.92 -45.42
N THR A 7 6.07 4.77 -46.41
CA THR A 7 6.83 6.01 -46.23
C THR A 7 6.07 7.18 -46.84
N ASN A 8 5.71 8.18 -46.03
CA ASN A 8 4.92 9.35 -46.43
C ASN A 8 3.54 9.00 -47.02
N VAL A 9 2.84 8.05 -46.41
CA VAL A 9 1.53 7.57 -46.89
C VAL A 9 0.46 7.67 -45.82
N ILE A 10 -0.78 7.90 -46.25
CA ILE A 10 -1.99 7.65 -45.45
C ILE A 10 -2.63 6.37 -45.99
N LEU A 11 -2.73 5.33 -45.15
CA LEU A 11 -3.27 4.03 -45.53
C LEU A 11 -4.38 3.61 -44.57
N THR A 12 -5.46 3.06 -45.11
CA THR A 12 -6.46 2.31 -44.33
C THR A 12 -6.62 0.93 -44.94
N LEU A 13 -6.35 -0.10 -44.15
CA LEU A 13 -6.67 -1.48 -44.49
C LEU A 13 -7.83 -1.94 -43.63
N GLN A 14 -8.94 -2.25 -44.30
CA GLN A 14 -10.16 -2.69 -43.63
C GLN A 14 -10.53 -4.09 -44.11
N GLY A 15 -10.64 -5.01 -43.15
CA GLY A 15 -11.12 -6.36 -43.37
C GLY A 15 -12.59 -6.54 -42.96
N ASN A 16 -13.03 -7.78 -43.09
CA ASN A 16 -14.17 -8.31 -42.33
C ASN A 16 -13.64 -9.06 -41.09
N SER A 17 -14.53 -9.37 -40.14
CA SER A 17 -14.16 -10.05 -38.90
C SER A 17 -13.53 -11.44 -39.07
N ASN A 18 -13.42 -11.96 -40.29
CA ASN A 18 -12.85 -13.26 -40.65
C ASN A 18 -11.65 -13.11 -41.60
N THR A 19 -11.12 -11.89 -41.78
CA THR A 19 -9.98 -11.63 -42.67
C THR A 19 -8.69 -11.90 -41.89
N ASP A 20 -8.13 -13.08 -42.10
CA ASP A 20 -6.86 -13.48 -41.51
C ASP A 20 -5.67 -12.94 -42.33
N LEU A 21 -4.76 -12.27 -41.64
CA LEU A 21 -3.44 -11.88 -42.11
C LEU A 21 -2.42 -12.71 -41.36
N ALA A 22 -1.96 -13.77 -42.02
CA ALA A 22 -0.96 -14.68 -41.48
C ALA A 22 0.36 -14.55 -42.24
N GLN A 23 1.46 -14.59 -41.49
CA GLN A 23 2.78 -14.72 -42.08
C GLN A 23 3.01 -16.19 -42.46
N VAL A 24 3.18 -16.45 -43.75
CA VAL A 24 3.37 -17.81 -44.30
C VAL A 24 4.82 -18.31 -44.18
N ASP A 25 5.78 -17.43 -43.87
CA ASP A 25 7.21 -17.76 -43.85
C ASP A 25 7.72 -17.92 -42.42
N THR A 26 8.48 -19.00 -42.17
CA THR A 26 8.97 -19.44 -40.84
C THR A 26 10.24 -18.73 -40.38
N LYS A 27 10.73 -17.74 -41.13
CA LYS A 27 11.84 -16.91 -40.67
C LYS A 27 11.43 -16.15 -39.40
N LEU A 28 12.20 -16.39 -38.33
CA LEU A 28 12.10 -15.65 -37.07
C LEU A 28 12.39 -14.16 -37.31
N ASN A 29 11.76 -13.29 -36.51
CA ASN A 29 12.03 -11.84 -36.47
C ASN A 29 11.59 -11.06 -37.71
N MET A 30 10.44 -11.43 -38.32
CA MET A 30 9.87 -10.62 -39.39
C MET A 30 8.91 -9.55 -38.85
N ILE A 31 8.95 -8.39 -39.51
CA ILE A 31 8.06 -7.26 -39.28
C ILE A 31 7.07 -7.17 -40.44
N LEU A 32 5.77 -7.30 -40.18
CA LEU A 32 4.75 -7.27 -41.23
C LEU A 32 4.56 -5.86 -41.80
N PHE A 33 4.49 -4.84 -40.94
CA PHE A 33 4.34 -3.44 -41.31
C PHE A 33 5.46 -2.57 -40.73
N THR A 34 6.17 -1.84 -41.59
CA THR A 34 7.07 -0.76 -41.19
C THR A 34 6.44 0.57 -41.57
N VAL A 35 6.18 1.42 -40.57
CA VAL A 35 5.46 2.69 -40.74
C VAL A 35 6.40 3.85 -40.46
N ILE A 36 6.76 4.62 -41.49
CA ILE A 36 7.72 5.73 -41.41
C ILE A 36 7.07 7.00 -41.96
N GLN A 37 7.06 8.07 -41.16
CA GLN A 37 6.43 9.36 -41.50
C GLN A 37 5.02 9.20 -42.12
N SER A 38 4.24 8.25 -41.59
CA SER A 38 2.98 7.80 -42.20
C SER A 38 1.84 7.71 -41.19
N GLN A 39 0.61 7.65 -41.69
CA GLN A 39 -0.60 7.43 -40.90
C GLN A 39 -1.29 6.16 -41.40
N VAL A 40 -1.32 5.11 -40.57
CA VAL A 40 -1.87 3.80 -40.96
C VAL A 40 -3.03 3.42 -40.05
N SER A 41 -4.12 2.92 -40.62
CA SER A 41 -5.22 2.33 -39.85
C SER A 41 -5.51 0.91 -40.30
N LEU A 42 -5.48 -0.03 -39.36
CA LEU A 42 -5.84 -1.44 -39.54
C LEU A 42 -7.16 -1.69 -38.81
N ILE A 43 -8.19 -2.14 -39.54
CA ILE A 43 -9.56 -2.21 -39.02
C ILE A 43 -10.19 -3.59 -39.30
N LYS A 44 -10.69 -4.26 -38.25
CA LYS A 44 -11.42 -5.54 -38.35
C LYS A 44 -10.63 -6.62 -39.10
N LEU A 45 -9.39 -6.83 -38.69
CA LEU A 45 -8.47 -7.83 -39.21
C LEU A 45 -8.07 -8.79 -38.10
N ARG A 46 -7.66 -10.00 -38.48
CA ARG A 46 -7.18 -11.03 -37.58
C ARG A 46 -5.70 -11.31 -37.90
N PHE A 47 -4.86 -11.39 -36.89
CA PHE A 47 -3.42 -11.59 -37.05
C PHE A 47 -2.98 -12.83 -36.30
N THR A 48 -2.45 -13.83 -37.00
CA THR A 48 -1.78 -14.96 -36.37
C THR A 48 -0.39 -14.53 -35.93
N VAL A 49 -0.13 -14.55 -34.62
CA VAL A 49 1.14 -14.15 -34.01
C VAL A 49 1.91 -15.41 -33.66
N ASN A 50 3.11 -15.53 -34.22
CA ASN A 50 4.08 -16.56 -33.86
C ASN A 50 5.20 -15.92 -33.05
N SER A 51 5.85 -16.69 -32.18
CA SER A 51 6.97 -16.20 -31.37
C SER A 51 8.05 -15.54 -32.24
N GLY A 52 8.49 -14.37 -31.81
CA GLY A 52 9.48 -13.55 -32.51
C GLY A 52 8.97 -12.77 -33.74
N ASN A 53 7.69 -12.82 -34.13
CA ASN A 53 7.18 -11.98 -35.22
C ASN A 53 6.48 -10.71 -34.70
N THR A 54 6.78 -9.58 -35.34
CA THR A 54 6.19 -8.28 -34.99
C THR A 54 5.20 -7.85 -36.08
N ILE A 55 4.00 -7.44 -35.68
CA ILE A 55 2.98 -6.97 -36.61
C ILE A 55 3.38 -5.62 -37.16
N ALA A 56 3.78 -4.67 -36.30
CA ALA A 56 4.14 -3.35 -36.76
C ALA A 56 5.32 -2.74 -36.01
N HIS A 57 6.17 -2.06 -36.78
CA HIS A 57 7.25 -1.22 -36.31
C HIS A 57 6.98 0.23 -36.75
N ILE A 58 6.83 1.14 -35.80
CA ILE A 58 6.31 2.50 -36.01
C ILE A 58 7.38 3.53 -35.68
N GLU A 59 7.83 4.30 -36.68
CA GLU A 59 8.94 5.24 -36.54
C GLU A 59 8.63 6.67 -36.98
N ARG A 60 9.49 7.61 -36.54
CA ARG A 60 9.64 8.98 -37.08
C ARG A 60 8.33 9.76 -37.15
N GLN A 61 7.70 9.99 -36.00
CA GLN A 61 6.44 10.73 -35.89
C GLN A 61 5.28 10.10 -36.67
N SER A 62 5.36 8.81 -36.99
CA SER A 62 4.24 8.07 -37.56
C SER A 62 3.14 7.85 -36.53
N SER A 63 1.92 7.62 -37.02
CA SER A 63 0.82 7.13 -36.19
C SER A 63 0.20 5.87 -36.80
N MET A 64 -0.17 4.94 -35.93
CA MET A 64 -0.87 3.72 -36.32
C MET A 64 -2.07 3.48 -35.42
N ALA A 65 -3.23 3.22 -36.04
CA ALA A 65 -4.45 2.83 -35.34
C ALA A 65 -4.79 1.35 -35.62
N PHE A 66 -4.81 0.54 -34.58
CA PHE A 66 -5.16 -0.88 -34.58
C PHE A 66 -6.54 -1.06 -33.95
N LYS A 67 -7.60 -1.07 -34.78
CA LYS A 67 -8.98 -0.94 -34.35
C LYS A 67 -9.82 -2.20 -34.63
N ASP A 68 -10.54 -2.67 -33.61
CA ASP A 68 -11.47 -3.81 -33.70
C ASP A 68 -10.80 -5.07 -34.28
N ASN A 69 -9.50 -5.24 -34.04
CA ASN A 69 -8.70 -6.34 -34.57
C ASN A 69 -8.53 -7.45 -33.52
N THR A 70 -8.21 -8.65 -34.01
CA THR A 70 -7.92 -9.82 -33.18
C THR A 70 -6.46 -10.25 -33.36
N LEU A 71 -5.78 -10.54 -32.25
CA LEU A 71 -4.52 -11.28 -32.24
C LEU A 71 -4.80 -12.74 -31.90
N ILE A 72 -4.25 -13.66 -32.67
CA ILE A 72 -4.41 -15.11 -32.50
C ILE A 72 -3.04 -15.70 -32.19
N GLY A 73 -2.83 -16.16 -30.97
CA GLY A 73 -1.63 -16.89 -30.59
C GLY A 73 -1.89 -18.39 -30.50
N SER A 74 -0.85 -19.21 -30.68
CA SER A 74 -0.97 -20.65 -30.41
C SER A 74 -1.12 -20.89 -28.90
N ALA A 75 -0.10 -20.53 -28.11
CA ALA A 75 -0.13 -20.53 -26.65
C ALA A 75 0.37 -19.21 -26.03
N ILE A 76 1.17 -18.46 -26.79
CA ILE A 76 1.80 -17.21 -26.34
C ILE A 76 1.52 -16.13 -27.39
N ILE A 77 1.12 -14.95 -26.93
CA ILE A 77 1.07 -13.73 -27.74
C ILE A 77 2.13 -12.78 -27.16
N GLU A 78 3.14 -12.44 -27.96
CA GLU A 78 4.25 -11.60 -27.49
C GLU A 78 4.75 -10.59 -28.52
N ASN A 79 5.31 -9.47 -28.05
CA ASN A 79 6.09 -8.50 -28.83
C ASN A 79 5.45 -8.10 -30.18
N CYS A 80 4.14 -7.89 -30.17
CA CYS A 80 3.35 -7.68 -31.38
C CYS A 80 3.63 -6.34 -32.05
N PHE A 81 4.03 -5.33 -31.28
CA PHE A 81 4.26 -3.98 -31.77
C PHE A 81 5.55 -3.41 -31.21
N GLU A 82 6.26 -2.65 -32.03
CA GLU A 82 7.42 -1.86 -31.63
C GLU A 82 7.17 -0.39 -32.02
N VAL A 83 7.36 0.51 -31.06
CA VAL A 83 7.20 1.96 -31.27
C VAL A 83 8.52 2.67 -31.00
N ASN A 84 9.00 3.44 -31.98
CA ASN A 84 10.29 4.14 -31.91
C ASN A 84 10.16 5.55 -32.47
N SER A 85 9.83 6.54 -31.64
CA SER A 85 9.44 7.94 -31.96
C SER A 85 8.09 8.14 -32.65
N GLY A 86 7.17 7.18 -32.54
CA GLY A 86 5.82 7.24 -33.12
C GLY A 86 4.67 7.12 -32.11
N GLU A 87 3.45 6.99 -32.63
CA GLU A 87 2.23 6.79 -31.85
C GLU A 87 1.49 5.51 -32.28
N LEU A 88 1.09 4.69 -31.31
CA LEU A 88 0.26 3.52 -31.51
C LEU A 88 -1.05 3.65 -30.71
N ALA A 89 -2.18 3.53 -31.40
CA ALA A 89 -3.51 3.46 -30.81
C ALA A 89 -4.11 2.06 -30.99
N ILE A 90 -4.23 1.31 -29.90
CA ILE A 90 -4.92 0.01 -29.83
C ILE A 90 -6.35 0.24 -29.33
N ILE A 91 -7.34 -0.07 -30.15
CA ILE A 91 -8.74 0.22 -29.88
C ILE A 91 -9.57 -1.06 -29.98
N ASN A 92 -10.18 -1.49 -28.87
CA ASN A 92 -11.05 -2.67 -28.83
C ASN A 92 -10.34 -3.93 -29.34
N LEU A 93 -9.12 -4.17 -28.82
CA LEU A 93 -8.33 -5.35 -29.15
C LEU A 93 -8.98 -6.61 -28.56
N LYS A 94 -8.96 -7.69 -29.35
CA LYS A 94 -9.34 -9.03 -28.92
C LYS A 94 -8.15 -9.97 -28.98
N LEU A 95 -8.05 -10.88 -28.02
CA LEU A 95 -7.05 -11.95 -28.00
C LEU A 95 -7.77 -13.29 -28.14
N GLU A 96 -7.26 -14.15 -29.02
CA GLU A 96 -7.69 -15.53 -29.18
C GLU A 96 -6.47 -16.45 -29.04
N PHE A 97 -6.67 -17.60 -28.42
CA PHE A 97 -5.64 -18.61 -28.21
C PHE A 97 -6.11 -19.93 -28.79
N GLU A 98 -5.24 -20.60 -29.55
CA GLU A 98 -5.53 -21.95 -30.06
C GLU A 98 -5.47 -22.98 -28.93
N ASP A 99 -4.49 -22.84 -28.02
CA ASP A 99 -4.40 -23.60 -26.79
C ASP A 99 -5.21 -22.94 -25.66
N GLN A 100 -6.36 -23.53 -25.36
CA GLN A 100 -7.25 -23.04 -24.31
C GLN A 100 -6.70 -23.24 -22.89
N TYR A 101 -5.72 -24.12 -22.71
CA TYR A 101 -5.15 -24.43 -21.39
C TYR A 101 -3.93 -23.57 -21.07
N LYS A 102 -3.35 -22.93 -22.08
CA LYS A 102 -2.15 -22.11 -21.94
C LYS A 102 -2.34 -20.79 -22.68
N ARG A 103 -2.84 -19.80 -21.94
CA ARG A 103 -3.10 -18.44 -22.46
C ARG A 103 -2.07 -17.48 -21.88
N MET A 104 -0.94 -17.34 -22.55
CA MET A 104 0.15 -16.48 -22.08
C MET A 104 0.28 -15.23 -22.93
N ILE A 105 0.53 -14.09 -22.29
CA ILE A 105 0.77 -12.82 -22.97
C ILE A 105 2.05 -12.21 -22.41
N SER A 106 2.94 -11.75 -23.28
CA SER A 106 4.17 -11.09 -22.86
C SER A 106 4.39 -9.83 -23.66
N ASN A 107 4.56 -8.68 -23.00
CA ASN A 107 5.05 -7.43 -23.61
C ASN A 107 4.44 -7.14 -25.00
N LEU A 108 3.12 -6.86 -25.07
CA LEU A 108 2.43 -6.68 -26.36
C LEU A 108 3.03 -5.54 -27.19
N VAL A 109 3.57 -4.51 -26.51
CA VAL A 109 4.15 -3.33 -27.12
C VAL A 109 5.50 -3.06 -26.48
N SER A 110 6.57 -3.11 -27.28
CA SER A 110 7.91 -2.65 -26.91
C SER A 110 8.20 -1.25 -27.44
N PHE A 111 9.13 -0.55 -26.81
CA PHE A 111 9.60 0.76 -27.27
C PHE A 111 11.08 0.74 -27.60
N GLY A 112 11.41 1.33 -28.76
CA GLY A 112 12.77 1.56 -29.17
C GLY A 112 13.43 2.69 -28.38
N GLN A 113 14.72 2.93 -28.62
CA GLN A 113 15.53 3.93 -27.89
C GLN A 113 15.00 5.38 -27.94
N PHE A 114 14.15 5.72 -28.92
CA PHE A 114 13.54 7.05 -29.02
C PHE A 114 12.13 7.11 -28.41
N GLY A 115 11.69 6.04 -27.76
CA GLY A 115 10.41 5.93 -27.09
C GLY A 115 9.20 5.97 -28.00
N GLY A 116 8.08 6.47 -27.50
CA GLY A 116 6.84 6.62 -28.23
C GLY A 116 5.63 6.87 -27.34
N ILE A 117 4.48 7.01 -27.99
CA ILE A 117 3.18 7.18 -27.35
C ILE A 117 2.33 5.94 -27.61
N LEU A 118 1.77 5.36 -26.55
CA LEU A 118 0.81 4.27 -26.63
C LEU A 118 -0.55 4.71 -26.06
N GLN A 119 -1.61 4.43 -26.80
CA GLN A 119 -2.99 4.58 -26.36
C GLN A 119 -3.71 3.24 -26.48
N VAL A 120 -4.26 2.74 -25.38
CA VAL A 120 -5.08 1.53 -25.33
C VAL A 120 -6.48 1.91 -24.88
N THR A 121 -7.50 1.61 -25.69
CA THR A 121 -8.86 2.06 -25.43
C THR A 121 -9.87 0.96 -25.64
N LYS A 122 -10.79 0.77 -24.67
CA LYS A 122 -11.90 -0.21 -24.75
C LYS A 122 -11.44 -1.66 -24.97
N THR A 123 -10.22 -1.99 -24.58
CA THR A 123 -9.66 -3.35 -24.69
C THR A 123 -10.05 -4.16 -23.45
N SER A 124 -10.41 -5.42 -23.65
CA SER A 124 -10.69 -6.37 -22.57
C SER A 124 -9.76 -7.56 -22.68
N ILE A 125 -9.08 -7.91 -21.59
CA ILE A 125 -8.19 -9.08 -21.51
C ILE A 125 -8.59 -9.88 -20.27
N GLU A 126 -8.88 -11.16 -20.48
CA GLU A 126 -9.42 -12.05 -19.45
C GLU A 126 -8.73 -13.41 -19.45
N ASP A 127 -8.60 -14.01 -18.26
CA ASP A 127 -8.10 -15.37 -17.99
C ASP A 127 -6.80 -15.68 -18.74
N ALA A 128 -5.76 -14.89 -18.46
CA ALA A 128 -4.46 -15.04 -19.08
C ALA A 128 -3.32 -14.87 -18.06
N THR A 129 -2.22 -15.55 -18.32
CA THR A 129 -0.98 -15.39 -17.58
C THR A 129 -0.11 -14.37 -18.29
N ILE A 130 0.35 -13.36 -17.56
CA ILE A 130 1.32 -12.38 -18.03
C ILE A 130 2.71 -12.98 -17.81
N ASP A 131 3.43 -13.21 -18.90
CA ASP A 131 4.75 -13.85 -18.86
C ASP A 131 5.88 -12.83 -19.03
N GLY A 132 6.94 -13.03 -18.26
CA GLY A 132 8.16 -12.22 -18.28
C GLY A 132 8.17 -11.03 -17.31
N ASP A 133 9.32 -10.37 -17.25
CA ASP A 133 9.63 -9.26 -16.32
C ASP A 133 9.07 -7.90 -16.76
N LYS A 134 8.30 -7.85 -17.86
CA LYS A 134 7.88 -6.60 -18.50
C LYS A 134 6.38 -6.41 -18.42
N PRO A 135 5.92 -5.14 -18.27
CA PRO A 135 4.51 -4.82 -18.36
C PRO A 135 3.89 -5.28 -19.67
N LEU A 136 2.61 -5.63 -19.60
CA LEU A 136 1.83 -5.93 -20.79
C LEU A 136 1.83 -4.78 -21.80
N PHE A 137 1.74 -3.54 -21.31
CA PHE A 137 1.78 -2.33 -22.11
C PHE A 137 2.99 -1.48 -21.73
N GLY A 138 4.06 -1.66 -22.49
CA GLY A 138 5.22 -0.79 -22.53
C GLY A 138 6.36 -1.18 -21.60
N ASP A 139 7.44 -0.42 -21.72
CA ASP A 139 8.71 -0.65 -21.06
C ASP A 139 9.36 0.69 -20.65
N GLU A 140 10.62 0.62 -20.20
CA GLU A 140 11.40 1.76 -19.74
C GLU A 140 11.55 2.91 -20.75
N ASN A 141 11.46 2.61 -22.05
CA ASN A 141 11.69 3.60 -23.11
C ASN A 141 10.42 4.37 -23.49
N ALA A 142 9.24 3.98 -23.01
CA ALA A 142 8.00 4.67 -23.35
C ALA A 142 8.05 6.16 -22.92
N ASN A 143 7.52 7.07 -23.74
CA ASN A 143 7.36 8.47 -23.34
C ASN A 143 6.01 8.69 -22.65
N GLN A 144 4.97 8.05 -23.18
CA GLN A 144 3.62 8.17 -22.65
C GLN A 144 2.81 6.91 -22.91
N ILE A 145 2.07 6.47 -21.90
CA ILE A 145 1.13 5.35 -21.98
C ILE A 145 -0.22 5.83 -21.47
N SER A 146 -1.28 5.62 -22.25
CA SER A 146 -2.65 5.89 -21.83
C SER A 146 -3.52 4.65 -21.99
N ILE A 147 -4.21 4.25 -20.92
CA ILE A 147 -5.15 3.14 -20.90
C ILE A 147 -6.51 3.69 -20.48
N THR A 148 -7.50 3.60 -21.35
CA THR A 148 -8.82 4.23 -21.14
C THR A 148 -9.97 3.26 -21.39
N LYS A 149 -10.87 3.13 -20.42
CA LYS A 149 -12.08 2.28 -20.53
C LYS A 149 -11.76 0.81 -20.81
N CYS A 150 -10.63 0.32 -20.31
CA CYS A 150 -10.21 -1.06 -20.47
C CYS A 150 -10.67 -1.94 -19.30
N GLN A 151 -10.72 -3.24 -19.54
CA GLN A 151 -11.06 -4.24 -18.53
C GLN A 151 -10.00 -5.34 -18.50
N PHE A 152 -9.56 -5.71 -17.30
CA PHE A 152 -8.55 -6.71 -17.04
C PHE A 152 -9.09 -7.65 -15.96
N ILE A 153 -9.21 -8.94 -16.27
CA ILE A 153 -9.92 -9.92 -15.42
C ILE A 153 -9.11 -11.20 -15.29
N HIS A 154 -8.84 -11.66 -14.06
CA HIS A 154 -8.09 -12.89 -13.76
C HIS A 154 -6.75 -12.95 -14.50
N LEU A 155 -5.92 -11.92 -14.27
CA LEU A 155 -4.59 -11.83 -14.88
C LEU A 155 -3.52 -12.05 -13.82
N HIS A 156 -2.77 -13.15 -13.99
CA HIS A 156 -1.74 -13.60 -13.06
C HIS A 156 -0.36 -13.47 -13.68
N LEU A 157 0.66 -13.15 -12.89
CA LEU A 157 2.03 -13.15 -13.35
C LEU A 157 2.63 -14.56 -13.31
N ASN A 158 3.47 -14.88 -14.29
CA ASN A 158 4.22 -16.12 -14.26
C ASN A 158 5.52 -15.94 -13.44
N ASP A 159 5.46 -16.28 -12.16
CA ASP A 159 6.61 -16.17 -11.25
C ASP A 159 7.82 -17.02 -11.67
N ASN A 160 7.62 -18.08 -12.46
CA ASN A 160 8.70 -19.01 -12.83
C ASN A 160 9.77 -18.39 -13.75
N ASN A 161 9.40 -17.33 -14.46
CA ASN A 161 10.26 -16.67 -15.44
C ASN A 161 10.73 -15.29 -14.97
N ALA A 162 10.39 -14.89 -13.75
CA ALA A 162 10.88 -13.64 -13.20
C ALA A 162 12.39 -13.77 -13.02
N SER A 163 13.17 -13.20 -13.94
CA SER A 163 14.61 -13.30 -13.81
C SER A 163 14.98 -12.60 -12.50
N ASN A 164 15.87 -13.21 -11.70
CA ASN A 164 16.39 -12.60 -10.47
C ASN A 164 17.14 -11.27 -10.72
N ASP A 165 17.15 -10.78 -11.96
CA ASP A 165 17.84 -9.57 -12.35
C ASP A 165 16.95 -8.36 -12.10
N SER A 166 17.48 -7.47 -11.28
CA SER A 166 16.90 -6.28 -10.67
C SER A 166 16.41 -5.18 -11.61
N ASP A 167 16.21 -5.48 -12.90
CA ASP A 167 15.91 -4.50 -13.95
C ASP A 167 14.40 -4.35 -14.19
N TYR A 168 13.60 -4.23 -13.12
CA TYR A 168 12.39 -3.39 -13.20
C TYR A 168 12.84 -1.94 -13.37
N LYS A 169 13.44 -1.64 -14.53
CA LYS A 169 13.90 -0.31 -14.86
C LYS A 169 12.68 0.59 -14.89
N ILE A 170 12.74 1.54 -13.98
CA ILE A 170 11.70 2.52 -13.76
C ILE A 170 11.72 3.45 -14.96
N GLY A 171 10.71 3.37 -15.82
CA GLY A 171 10.64 4.21 -17.02
C GLY A 171 10.42 5.69 -16.68
N GLU A 172 10.71 6.57 -17.64
CA GLU A 172 10.39 8.01 -17.49
C GLU A 172 8.98 8.35 -18.00
N ALA A 173 8.22 7.33 -18.42
CA ALA A 173 6.93 7.48 -19.04
C ALA A 173 5.89 8.16 -18.13
N SER A 174 5.10 9.07 -18.71
CA SER A 174 3.84 9.47 -18.10
C SER A 174 2.76 8.43 -18.37
N VAL A 175 2.12 7.93 -17.32
CA VAL A 175 1.15 6.84 -17.40
C VAL A 175 -0.23 7.35 -16.96
N PHE A 176 -1.22 7.19 -17.83
CA PHE A 176 -2.60 7.64 -17.60
C PHE A 176 -3.55 6.46 -17.66
N VAL A 177 -4.16 6.10 -16.53
CA VAL A 177 -5.17 5.04 -16.43
C VAL A 177 -6.52 5.67 -16.11
N LYS A 178 -7.51 5.51 -16.99
CA LYS A 178 -8.78 6.21 -16.87
C LYS A 178 -9.99 5.31 -17.12
N ASP A 179 -10.97 5.36 -16.23
CA ASP A 179 -12.23 4.63 -16.34
C ASP A 179 -12.02 3.10 -16.54
N CYS A 180 -10.95 2.54 -15.97
CA CYS A 180 -10.56 1.14 -16.17
C CYS A 180 -11.06 0.24 -15.04
N LYS A 181 -11.20 -1.06 -15.33
CA LYS A 181 -11.57 -2.08 -14.34
C LYS A 181 -10.51 -3.17 -14.28
N PHE A 182 -10.03 -3.44 -13.07
CA PHE A 182 -9.08 -4.51 -12.75
C PHE A 182 -9.75 -5.44 -11.74
N ILE A 183 -9.99 -6.69 -12.11
CA ILE A 183 -10.62 -7.71 -11.26
C ILE A 183 -9.65 -8.87 -11.15
N ASP A 184 -9.17 -9.17 -9.95
CA ASP A 184 -8.22 -10.27 -9.72
C ASP A 184 -7.03 -10.17 -10.68
N VAL A 185 -6.34 -9.03 -10.58
CA VAL A 185 -5.17 -8.71 -11.39
C VAL A 185 -3.98 -8.56 -10.47
N GLU A 186 -2.91 -9.27 -10.79
CA GLU A 186 -1.63 -9.15 -10.10
C GLU A 186 -0.83 -7.97 -10.63
N ASN A 187 -0.29 -7.16 -9.72
CA ASN A 187 0.61 -6.05 -9.96
C ASN A 187 0.14 -5.09 -11.07
N ALA A 188 -1.17 -4.77 -11.10
CA ALA A 188 -1.77 -3.98 -12.19
C ALA A 188 -1.01 -2.67 -12.51
N LEU A 189 -0.52 -1.98 -11.48
CA LEU A 189 0.25 -0.72 -11.60
C LEU A 189 1.74 -0.88 -11.30
N SER A 190 2.20 -2.11 -11.05
CA SER A 190 3.56 -2.42 -10.57
C SER A 190 4.27 -3.41 -11.48
N GLY A 191 3.96 -3.40 -12.78
CA GLY A 191 4.64 -4.23 -13.77
C GLY A 191 3.79 -5.33 -14.41
N GLY A 192 2.55 -5.57 -13.95
CA GLY A 192 1.65 -6.51 -14.61
C GLY A 192 1.05 -5.92 -15.89
N ILE A 193 0.21 -4.88 -15.74
CA ILE A 193 -0.43 -4.23 -16.90
C ILE A 193 0.42 -3.06 -17.41
N VAL A 194 0.81 -2.19 -16.49
CA VAL A 194 1.72 -1.05 -16.73
C VAL A 194 2.71 -0.96 -15.59
N ASN A 195 3.86 -0.33 -15.86
CA ASN A 195 4.74 0.11 -14.79
C ASN A 195 4.37 1.54 -14.38
N GLY A 196 3.73 1.67 -13.21
CA GLY A 196 3.40 2.96 -12.60
C GLY A 196 4.56 3.58 -11.82
N LEU A 197 5.66 2.84 -11.60
CA LEU A 197 6.89 3.38 -11.05
C LEU A 197 7.58 4.18 -12.16
N ASN A 198 7.67 5.50 -12.00
CA ASN A 198 8.37 6.37 -12.92
C ASN A 198 9.37 7.29 -12.20
N GLN A 199 10.60 7.43 -12.72
CA GLN A 199 11.62 8.27 -12.08
C GLN A 199 11.36 9.76 -12.36
N ASN A 200 10.73 10.08 -13.50
CA ASN A 200 10.51 11.45 -13.96
C ASN A 200 9.11 11.67 -14.58
N GLY A 201 8.31 10.60 -14.65
CA GLY A 201 6.97 10.66 -15.25
C GLY A 201 5.90 11.06 -14.24
N LYS A 202 4.67 11.23 -14.74
CA LYS A 202 3.48 11.36 -13.91
C LYS A 202 2.59 10.13 -14.05
N LEU A 203 2.20 9.52 -12.92
CA LEU A 203 1.13 8.55 -12.87
C LEU A 203 -0.19 9.26 -12.56
N ILE A 204 -1.20 9.08 -13.42
CA ILE A 204 -2.58 9.51 -13.13
C ILE A 204 -3.49 8.31 -13.26
N VAL A 205 -4.20 8.00 -12.19
CA VAL A 205 -5.30 7.03 -12.16
C VAL A 205 -6.58 7.80 -11.86
N ALA A 206 -7.61 7.61 -12.68
CA ALA A 206 -8.87 8.33 -12.51
C ALA A 206 -10.09 7.47 -12.84
N GLY A 207 -11.11 7.51 -11.98
CA GLY A 207 -12.39 6.84 -12.17
C GLY A 207 -12.28 5.32 -12.34
N SER A 208 -11.18 4.72 -11.85
CA SER A 208 -10.88 3.31 -12.07
C SER A 208 -11.24 2.45 -10.86
N THR A 209 -11.45 1.16 -11.08
CA THR A 209 -11.81 0.20 -10.03
C THR A 209 -10.82 -0.96 -10.00
N PHE A 210 -10.29 -1.25 -8.82
CA PHE A 210 -9.44 -2.39 -8.50
C PHE A 210 -10.19 -3.27 -7.51
N GLN A 211 -10.52 -4.50 -7.91
CA GLN A 211 -11.29 -5.44 -7.12
C GLN A 211 -10.50 -6.74 -6.97
N SER A 212 -10.26 -7.16 -5.73
CA SER A 212 -9.48 -8.37 -5.43
C SER A 212 -8.11 -8.39 -6.11
N SER A 213 -7.54 -7.21 -6.38
CA SER A 213 -6.24 -7.11 -7.03
C SER A 213 -5.12 -7.34 -6.03
N HIS A 214 -4.04 -7.96 -6.50
CA HIS A 214 -2.96 -8.43 -5.65
C HIS A 214 -1.66 -7.70 -5.99
N ASN A 215 -1.02 -7.08 -5.01
CA ASN A 215 0.34 -6.58 -5.16
C ASN A 215 1.30 -7.59 -4.54
N HIS A 216 1.97 -8.37 -5.39
CA HIS A 216 2.93 -9.37 -4.95
C HIS A 216 4.34 -8.87 -5.23
N HIS A 217 5.12 -8.69 -4.17
CA HIS A 217 6.57 -8.62 -4.30
C HIS A 217 7.09 -10.00 -3.89
N GLU A 218 7.49 -10.83 -4.85
CA GLU A 218 8.15 -12.08 -4.49
C GLU A 218 9.39 -11.77 -3.66
N LYS A 219 9.63 -12.61 -2.66
CA LYS A 219 10.75 -12.49 -1.72
C LYS A 219 12.06 -12.69 -2.45
N ILE A 220 12.63 -11.61 -2.99
CA ILE A 220 14.08 -11.54 -3.19
C ILE A 220 14.69 -11.52 -1.78
N GLN A 221 15.00 -12.71 -1.25
CA GLN A 221 15.67 -12.93 0.04
C GLN A 221 17.12 -12.43 0.08
N GLN A 222 17.50 -11.48 -0.77
CA GLN A 222 18.76 -10.78 -0.61
C GLN A 222 18.49 -9.47 0.09
N GLU A 223 19.30 -9.22 1.12
CA GLU A 223 19.52 -7.94 1.76
C GLU A 223 19.69 -6.86 0.68
N ILE A 224 18.58 -6.26 0.26
CA ILE A 224 18.60 -5.03 -0.50
C ILE A 224 18.96 -3.94 0.52
N LYS A 225 20.26 -3.89 0.84
CA LYS A 225 20.93 -2.67 1.25
C LYS A 225 20.50 -1.61 0.26
N GLU A 226 19.72 -0.66 0.75
CA GLU A 226 19.60 0.67 0.14
C GLU A 226 19.48 0.60 -1.38
N ARG A 227 18.43 -0.07 -1.91
CA ARG A 227 18.07 0.14 -3.31
C ARG A 227 17.91 1.64 -3.46
N GLU A 228 18.73 2.19 -4.36
CA GLU A 228 18.78 3.60 -4.68
C GLU A 228 17.35 4.11 -4.73
N GLN A 229 17.11 5.12 -3.90
CA GLN A 229 15.81 5.71 -3.64
C GLN A 229 15.04 5.85 -4.97
N ILE A 230 13.78 5.43 -5.00
CA ILE A 230 12.89 5.85 -6.08
C ILE A 230 12.80 7.38 -5.97
N VAL A 231 13.57 8.04 -6.80
CA VAL A 231 13.54 9.46 -7.15
C VAL A 231 12.84 9.44 -8.50
N SER A 232 11.73 10.10 -8.83
CA SER A 232 10.95 11.19 -8.28
C SER A 232 9.74 11.39 -9.23
N GLY A 233 8.78 10.48 -9.23
CA GLY A 233 7.55 10.59 -10.03
C GLY A 233 6.36 11.14 -9.25
N ASP A 234 5.58 12.02 -9.86
CA ASP A 234 4.30 12.50 -9.31
C ASP A 234 3.22 11.44 -9.50
N ALA A 235 2.35 11.26 -8.50
CA ALA A 235 1.21 10.34 -8.59
C ALA A 235 -0.10 11.01 -8.18
N GLU A 236 -1.14 10.79 -8.97
CA GLU A 236 -2.47 11.32 -8.74
C GLU A 236 -3.53 10.22 -8.89
N PHE A 237 -4.36 10.06 -7.86
CA PHE A 237 -5.50 9.15 -7.81
C PHE A 237 -6.77 9.95 -7.59
N ILE A 238 -7.77 9.79 -8.45
CA ILE A 238 -8.99 10.61 -8.46
C ILE A 238 -10.21 9.73 -8.70
N ASP A 239 -11.18 9.79 -7.78
CA ASP A 239 -12.46 9.06 -7.93
C ASP A 239 -12.28 7.53 -8.10
N ASP A 240 -11.16 6.98 -7.63
CA ASP A 240 -10.85 5.56 -7.75
C ASP A 240 -11.42 4.73 -6.60
N THR A 241 -11.69 3.45 -6.89
CA THR A 241 -12.15 2.47 -5.89
C THR A 241 -11.20 1.28 -5.83
N PHE A 242 -10.75 0.96 -4.62
CA PHE A 242 -9.95 -0.22 -4.29
C PHE A 242 -10.75 -1.08 -3.31
N GLU A 243 -11.08 -2.30 -3.69
CA GLU A 243 -11.91 -3.23 -2.92
C GLU A 243 -11.22 -4.58 -2.81
N ASP A 244 -11.06 -5.10 -1.59
CA ASP A 244 -10.41 -6.39 -1.31
C ASP A 244 -8.99 -6.51 -1.89
N CYS A 245 -8.28 -5.40 -2.08
CA CYS A 245 -6.90 -5.42 -2.56
C CYS A 245 -5.95 -5.91 -1.48
N ILE A 246 -5.02 -6.79 -1.84
CA ILE A 246 -4.10 -7.43 -0.90
C ILE A 246 -2.66 -7.21 -1.37
N SER A 247 -1.77 -6.88 -0.43
CA SER A 247 -0.32 -6.83 -0.67
C SER A 247 0.40 -7.78 0.27
N THR A 248 1.37 -8.54 -0.25
CA THR A 248 2.29 -9.32 0.60
C THR A 248 3.32 -8.45 1.31
N ASP A 249 3.52 -7.23 0.81
CA ASP A 249 4.41 -6.22 1.38
C ASP A 249 3.56 -5.06 1.96
N PHE A 250 3.93 -3.81 1.71
CA PHE A 250 3.24 -2.63 2.22
C PHE A 250 2.12 -2.16 1.26
N GLY A 251 1.12 -1.46 1.81
CA GLY A 251 0.08 -0.82 0.99
C GLY A 251 -0.82 -1.82 0.28
N GLY A 252 -1.89 -2.29 0.93
CA GLY A 252 -2.79 -3.30 0.33
C GLY A 252 -3.39 -2.87 -1.01
N ALA A 253 -3.69 -1.58 -1.19
CA ALA A 253 -4.12 -1.02 -2.46
C ALA A 253 -2.92 -0.58 -3.31
N PHE A 254 -2.04 0.25 -2.76
CA PHE A 254 -0.78 0.63 -3.42
C PHE A 254 0.28 1.15 -2.44
N SER A 255 1.52 1.15 -2.91
CA SER A 255 2.71 1.66 -2.24
C SER A 255 3.31 2.81 -3.05
N PHE A 256 3.48 3.97 -2.43
CA PHE A 256 4.15 5.14 -3.02
C PHE A 256 5.47 5.37 -2.31
N ILE A 257 6.56 5.04 -2.99
CA ILE A 257 7.92 5.30 -2.51
C ILE A 257 8.51 6.26 -3.53
N SER A 258 8.46 7.56 -3.26
CA SER A 258 8.90 8.57 -4.21
C SER A 258 9.02 9.93 -3.51
N ASN A 259 9.92 10.77 -4.02
CA ASN A 259 9.98 12.19 -3.68
C ASN A 259 9.12 13.08 -4.58
N GLY A 260 8.31 12.53 -5.48
CA GLY A 260 7.31 13.30 -6.22
C GLY A 260 6.09 13.66 -5.37
N VAL A 261 5.21 14.49 -5.91
CA VAL A 261 3.97 14.90 -5.26
C VAL A 261 2.94 13.77 -5.34
N LEU A 262 2.36 13.40 -4.20
CA LEU A 262 1.26 12.45 -4.13
C LEU A 262 -0.08 13.18 -3.89
N VAL A 263 -1.05 12.96 -4.76
CA VAL A 263 -2.42 13.45 -4.60
C VAL A 263 -3.41 12.30 -4.66
N ILE A 264 -4.25 12.17 -3.63
CA ILE A 264 -5.33 11.18 -3.57
C ILE A 264 -6.61 11.92 -3.24
N ASN A 265 -7.58 11.89 -4.15
CA ASN A 265 -8.77 12.72 -4.04
C ASN A 265 -10.04 11.92 -4.34
N ASN A 266 -10.98 11.95 -3.38
CA ASN A 266 -12.29 11.31 -3.50
C ASN A 266 -12.23 9.79 -3.79
N CYS A 267 -11.15 9.12 -3.35
CA CYS A 267 -10.98 7.68 -3.51
C CYS A 267 -11.66 6.89 -2.38
N LYS A 268 -11.96 5.62 -2.68
CA LYS A 268 -12.57 4.66 -1.75
C LYS A 268 -11.67 3.44 -1.60
N PHE A 269 -11.38 3.06 -0.36
CA PHE A 269 -10.59 1.88 -0.01
C PHE A 269 -11.40 1.00 0.93
N GLU A 270 -11.73 -0.21 0.50
CA GLU A 270 -12.53 -1.15 1.29
C GLU A 270 -11.81 -2.48 1.42
N ARG A 271 -11.65 -2.91 2.68
CA ARG A 271 -11.10 -4.23 3.03
C ARG A 271 -9.73 -4.50 2.42
N CYS A 272 -8.94 -3.45 2.15
CA CYS A 272 -7.57 -3.60 1.69
C CYS A 272 -6.67 -4.13 2.82
N ILE A 273 -5.75 -5.03 2.50
CA ILE A 273 -4.89 -5.70 3.48
C ILE A 273 -3.43 -5.63 3.05
N SER A 274 -2.54 -5.19 3.96
CA SER A 274 -1.09 -5.34 3.83
C SER A 274 -0.60 -6.41 4.80
N PHE A 275 0.09 -7.44 4.28
CA PHE A 275 0.74 -8.48 5.06
C PHE A 275 2.20 -8.16 5.42
N GLY A 276 2.80 -7.13 4.82
CA GLY A 276 4.09 -6.58 5.23
C GLY A 276 4.00 -5.72 6.50
N GLY A 277 2.80 -5.38 6.95
CA GLY A 277 2.58 -4.72 8.23
C GLY A 277 2.68 -3.20 8.19
N LYS A 278 2.58 -2.55 7.02
CA LYS A 278 2.51 -1.08 6.96
C LYS A 278 1.47 -0.61 5.96
N GLY A 279 0.55 0.22 6.43
CA GLY A 279 -0.43 0.89 5.58
C GLY A 279 -1.42 -0.10 4.96
N GLY A 280 -2.47 -0.46 5.70
CA GLY A 280 -3.38 -1.51 5.23
C GLY A 280 -3.98 -1.27 3.85
N ALA A 281 -4.25 -0.01 3.50
CA ALA A 281 -4.58 0.39 2.13
C ALA A 281 -3.40 1.10 1.45
N ILE A 282 -2.84 2.13 2.09
CA ILE A 282 -1.84 3.00 1.48
C ILE A 282 -0.57 3.00 2.33
N TYR A 283 0.55 2.76 1.66
CA TYR A 283 1.88 3.00 2.20
C TYR A 283 2.56 4.15 1.44
N VAL A 284 3.15 5.08 2.17
CA VAL A 284 3.86 6.24 1.62
C VAL A 284 5.21 6.39 2.30
N LEU A 285 6.26 6.50 1.49
CA LEU A 285 7.59 6.90 1.89
C LEU A 285 8.11 7.97 0.92
N GLY A 286 8.18 9.22 1.38
CA GLY A 286 8.53 10.35 0.53
C GLY A 286 8.78 11.61 1.33
N TYR A 287 9.66 12.49 0.83
CA TYR A 287 10.09 13.69 1.57
C TYR A 287 9.47 14.99 1.05
N THR A 288 8.52 14.94 0.11
CA THR A 288 7.88 16.13 -0.47
C THR A 288 6.43 16.27 -0.01
N GLN A 289 5.51 16.66 -0.90
CA GLN A 289 4.14 17.00 -0.54
C GLN A 289 3.18 15.84 -0.83
N HIS A 290 2.32 15.55 0.15
CA HIS A 290 1.34 14.48 0.06
C HIS A 290 -0.03 15.04 0.45
N THR A 291 -1.03 14.85 -0.40
CA THR A 291 -2.40 15.31 -0.16
C THR A 291 -3.37 14.14 -0.24
N ILE A 292 -4.13 13.91 0.84
CA ILE A 292 -5.20 12.91 0.88
C ILE A 292 -6.49 13.62 1.23
N ASN A 293 -7.41 13.72 0.28
CA ASN A 293 -8.58 14.56 0.39
C ASN A 293 -9.88 13.80 0.09
N LYS A 294 -10.90 13.98 0.93
CA LYS A 294 -12.27 13.45 0.73
C LYS A 294 -12.34 11.92 0.52
N CYS A 295 -11.36 11.17 1.02
CA CYS A 295 -11.27 9.73 0.84
C CYS A 295 -12.05 8.96 1.91
N LYS A 296 -12.42 7.72 1.60
CA LYS A 296 -13.06 6.77 2.54
C LYS A 296 -12.22 5.51 2.69
N PHE A 297 -11.98 5.09 3.92
CA PHE A 297 -11.26 3.88 4.26
C PHE A 297 -12.14 3.03 5.18
N MET A 298 -12.46 1.82 4.75
CA MET A 298 -13.40 0.93 5.41
C MET A 298 -12.75 -0.42 5.66
N SER A 299 -12.60 -0.78 6.92
CA SER A 299 -12.11 -2.11 7.34
C SER A 299 -10.76 -2.50 6.74
N CYS A 300 -9.87 -1.53 6.52
CA CYS A 300 -8.51 -1.81 6.05
C CYS A 300 -7.67 -2.41 7.17
N VAL A 301 -6.72 -3.27 6.81
CA VAL A 301 -5.90 -4.01 7.77
C VAL A 301 -4.43 -3.92 7.42
N SER A 302 -3.62 -3.42 8.34
CA SER A 302 -2.18 -3.71 8.36
C SER A 302 -1.98 -4.91 9.27
N SER A 303 -1.25 -5.92 8.80
CA SER A 303 -1.10 -7.19 9.50
C SER A 303 0.29 -7.76 9.31
N HIS A 304 1.01 -8.09 10.39
CA HIS A 304 2.32 -8.74 10.30
C HIS A 304 2.66 -9.43 11.63
N THR A 305 3.69 -10.28 11.67
CA THR A 305 4.00 -11.10 12.86
C THR A 305 4.76 -10.34 13.94
N LEU A 306 5.54 -9.32 13.57
CA LEU A 306 6.40 -8.57 14.50
C LEU A 306 5.93 -7.13 14.71
N LEU A 307 5.69 -6.41 13.60
CA LEU A 307 5.37 -4.99 13.64
C LEU A 307 4.29 -4.71 12.62
N SER A 308 3.17 -4.17 13.10
CA SER A 308 2.10 -3.66 12.24
C SER A 308 1.87 -2.18 12.52
N GLU A 309 1.75 -1.36 11.48
CA GLU A 309 1.62 0.08 11.59
C GLU A 309 0.62 0.61 10.56
N GLY A 310 -0.24 1.55 10.96
CA GLY A 310 -1.13 2.28 10.06
C GLY A 310 -2.21 1.39 9.43
N GLY A 311 -3.26 1.06 10.19
CA GLY A 311 -4.28 0.10 9.74
C GLY A 311 -4.95 0.45 8.41
N SER A 312 -5.04 1.72 8.05
CA SER A 312 -5.37 2.17 6.69
C SER A 312 -4.20 2.83 5.99
N ILE A 313 -3.54 3.76 6.68
CA ILE A 313 -2.57 4.67 6.08
C ILE A 313 -1.29 4.64 6.89
N TYR A 314 -0.16 4.43 6.21
CA TYR A 314 1.17 4.68 6.74
C TYR A 314 1.83 5.76 5.89
N ILE A 315 2.32 6.83 6.52
CA ILE A 315 3.12 7.84 5.84
C ILE A 315 4.37 8.18 6.64
N GLU A 316 5.54 8.00 6.01
CA GLU A 316 6.84 8.44 6.52
C GLU A 316 7.44 9.55 5.66
N GLY A 317 7.76 10.68 6.29
CA GLY A 317 8.36 11.86 5.65
C GLY A 317 7.35 12.88 5.11
N GLY A 318 7.89 14.01 4.62
CA GLY A 318 7.16 15.00 3.82
C GLY A 318 6.20 15.93 4.56
N GLU A 319 5.65 16.89 3.82
CA GLU A 319 4.53 17.73 4.24
C GLU A 319 3.21 17.06 3.86
N ASN A 320 2.37 16.76 4.85
CA ASN A 320 1.20 15.93 4.68
C ASN A 320 -0.10 16.70 4.95
N GLN A 321 -0.97 16.79 3.96
CA GLN A 321 -2.28 17.44 4.04
C GLN A 321 -3.39 16.38 3.94
N ILE A 322 -3.87 15.89 5.09
CA ILE A 322 -4.99 14.95 5.16
C ILE A 322 -6.26 15.71 5.50
N ARG A 323 -7.25 15.70 4.62
CA ARG A 323 -8.48 16.48 4.79
C ARG A 323 -9.76 15.75 4.40
N GLY A 324 -10.79 15.90 5.23
CA GLY A 324 -12.15 15.50 4.86
C GLY A 324 -12.30 13.99 4.71
N ILE A 325 -11.42 13.20 5.34
CA ILE A 325 -11.43 11.74 5.18
C ILE A 325 -12.30 11.06 6.24
N LEU A 326 -12.84 9.89 5.90
CA LEU A 326 -13.53 8.99 6.81
C LEU A 326 -12.76 7.68 6.89
N ILE A 327 -12.28 7.32 8.08
CA ILE A 327 -11.70 6.00 8.37
C ILE A 327 -12.61 5.28 9.35
N LYS A 328 -13.04 4.06 9.02
CA LYS A 328 -13.91 3.25 9.86
C LYS A 328 -13.45 1.80 9.91
N GLN A 329 -13.41 1.25 11.13
CA GLN A 329 -13.14 -0.17 11.40
C GLN A 329 -11.77 -0.67 10.92
N SER A 330 -10.81 0.23 10.70
CA SER A 330 -9.44 -0.15 10.34
C SER A 330 -8.67 -0.70 11.53
N LYS A 331 -7.74 -1.62 11.29
CA LYS A 331 -6.91 -2.19 12.35
C LYS A 331 -5.45 -2.38 11.94
N SER A 332 -4.58 -2.18 12.91
CA SER A 332 -3.20 -2.66 12.89
C SER A 332 -3.10 -3.87 13.82
N GLU A 333 -2.73 -5.02 13.26
CA GLU A 333 -2.84 -6.32 13.91
C GLU A 333 -1.53 -7.09 13.87
N ILE A 334 -1.16 -7.68 15.01
CA ILE A 334 -0.09 -8.68 15.08
C ILE A 334 -0.68 -10.06 14.82
N GLN A 335 -0.15 -10.74 13.81
CA GLN A 335 -0.44 -12.15 13.57
C GLN A 335 0.32 -12.99 14.59
N THR A 336 -0.41 -13.49 15.59
CA THR A 336 0.14 -14.47 16.51
C THR A 336 -0.05 -15.85 15.90
N ASN A 337 1.03 -16.45 15.41
CA ASN A 337 1.04 -17.89 15.18
C ASN A 337 0.79 -18.55 16.54
N LYS A 338 -0.24 -19.39 16.64
CA LYS A 338 -0.64 -20.08 17.88
C LYS A 338 0.60 -20.68 18.59
N GLY A 339 1.12 -19.98 19.61
CA GLY A 339 2.22 -20.48 20.44
C GLY A 339 3.42 -19.55 20.66
N ALA A 340 3.61 -18.49 19.86
CA ALA A 340 4.73 -17.56 20.05
C ALA A 340 4.24 -16.10 20.10
N ILE A 341 3.92 -15.61 21.30
CA ILE A 341 3.94 -14.17 21.55
C ILE A 341 5.42 -13.82 21.63
N ILE A 342 5.98 -13.30 20.54
CA ILE A 342 7.30 -12.67 20.61
C ILE A 342 7.09 -11.42 21.45
N SER A 343 7.81 -11.30 22.57
CA SER A 343 7.63 -10.26 23.60
C SER A 343 7.67 -8.83 23.05
N ASP A 344 8.28 -8.65 21.88
CA ASP A 344 8.58 -7.36 21.28
C ASP A 344 7.65 -7.02 20.11
N SER A 345 6.54 -7.77 19.95
CA SER A 345 5.60 -7.52 18.85
C SER A 345 4.74 -6.29 19.12
N GLU A 346 4.66 -5.38 18.14
CA GLU A 346 3.99 -4.09 18.32
C GLU A 346 2.99 -3.75 17.19
N SER A 347 1.81 -3.25 17.55
CA SER A 347 0.81 -2.73 16.63
C SER A 347 0.48 -1.26 16.92
N ARG A 348 0.64 -0.38 15.92
CA ARG A 348 0.61 1.08 16.10
C ARG A 348 -0.31 1.75 15.09
N GLY A 349 -1.12 2.69 15.55
CA GLY A 349 -1.92 3.55 14.67
C GLY A 349 -3.01 2.77 13.94
N GLY A 350 -4.09 2.45 14.65
CA GLY A 350 -5.14 1.56 14.11
C GLY A 350 -5.80 2.07 12.82
N ALA A 351 -5.73 3.37 12.56
CA ALA A 351 -6.07 3.98 11.28
C ALA A 351 -4.83 4.55 10.58
N ILE A 352 -4.10 5.45 11.25
CA ILE A 352 -3.02 6.22 10.63
C ILE A 352 -1.73 6.07 11.46
N MET A 353 -0.63 5.76 10.77
CA MET A 353 0.73 5.92 11.26
C MET A 353 1.36 7.15 10.59
N ALA A 354 1.81 8.10 11.40
CA ALA A 354 2.49 9.31 10.97
C ALA A 354 3.91 9.34 11.53
N ARG A 355 4.92 9.32 10.66
CA ARG A 355 6.33 9.26 11.05
C ARG A 355 7.15 10.32 10.32
N LYS A 356 8.01 11.04 11.03
CA LYS A 356 8.93 12.03 10.41
C LYS A 356 8.23 13.09 9.55
N TRP A 357 7.00 13.48 9.91
CA TRP A 357 6.28 14.50 9.16
C TRP A 357 6.91 15.88 9.36
N TYR A 358 6.94 16.66 8.27
CA TYR A 358 7.50 18.00 8.24
C TYR A 358 6.52 19.04 8.78
N LYS A 359 7.07 20.19 9.17
CA LYS A 359 6.29 21.35 9.63
C LYS A 359 5.30 21.76 8.54
N GLY A 360 4.05 22.02 8.95
CA GLY A 360 2.95 22.34 8.02
C GLY A 360 1.97 21.19 7.85
N SER A 361 2.37 19.97 8.21
CA SER A 361 1.51 18.80 8.12
C SER A 361 0.28 18.88 9.03
N LYS A 362 -0.86 18.39 8.52
CA LYS A 362 -2.18 18.61 9.11
C LYS A 362 -3.15 17.47 8.82
N ILE A 363 -3.96 17.15 9.84
CA ILE A 363 -5.19 16.37 9.70
C ILE A 363 -6.38 17.29 10.00
N LYS A 364 -7.27 17.45 9.04
CA LYS A 364 -8.40 18.38 9.14
C LYS A 364 -9.71 17.75 8.69
N ASP A 365 -10.82 18.08 9.35
CA ASP A 365 -12.16 17.69 8.92
C ASP A 365 -12.32 16.16 8.81
N THR A 366 -11.60 15.40 9.65
CA THR A 366 -11.46 13.94 9.54
C THR A 366 -12.29 13.21 10.60
N ALA A 367 -12.87 12.06 10.25
CA ALA A 367 -13.53 11.17 11.19
C ALA A 367 -12.83 9.80 11.24
N ILE A 368 -12.38 9.38 12.44
CA ILE A 368 -11.78 8.06 12.68
C ILE A 368 -12.63 7.30 13.69
N ILE A 369 -13.20 6.18 13.25
CA ILE A 369 -14.27 5.47 13.97
C ILE A 369 -13.94 3.99 14.11
N SER A 370 -13.98 3.48 15.35
CA SER A 370 -13.83 2.05 15.63
C SER A 370 -12.53 1.44 15.11
N SER A 371 -11.46 2.23 15.07
CA SER A 371 -10.12 1.75 14.73
C SER A 371 -9.42 1.12 15.92
N LYS A 372 -8.50 0.19 15.65
CA LYS A 372 -7.87 -0.63 16.70
C LYS A 372 -6.37 -0.87 16.46
N ALA A 373 -5.58 -0.72 17.53
CA ALA A 373 -4.16 -1.10 17.59
C ALA A 373 -3.76 -1.41 19.04
N GLN A 374 -2.52 -1.84 19.29
CA GLN A 374 -1.97 -1.92 20.65
C GLN A 374 -1.73 -0.52 21.22
N THR A 375 -1.17 0.38 20.40
CA THR A 375 -0.90 1.78 20.77
C THR A 375 -1.44 2.74 19.71
N GLY A 376 -2.09 3.82 20.13
CA GLY A 376 -2.68 4.78 19.18
C GLY A 376 -3.86 4.16 18.43
N GLY A 377 -4.97 3.90 19.12
CA GLY A 377 -6.11 3.16 18.57
C GLY A 377 -6.66 3.76 17.28
N GLY A 378 -6.64 5.10 17.15
CA GLY A 378 -6.84 5.80 15.89
C GLY A 378 -5.51 6.14 15.21
N ILE A 379 -4.74 7.04 15.80
CA ILE A 379 -3.52 7.60 15.20
C ILE A 379 -2.33 7.33 16.12
N TYR A 380 -1.22 6.93 15.52
CA TYR A 380 0.09 6.92 16.16
C TYR A 380 1.02 7.90 15.43
N ILE A 381 1.73 8.72 16.20
CA ILE A 381 2.64 9.76 15.70
C ILE A 381 4.00 9.56 16.34
N THR A 382 5.06 9.58 15.54
CA THR A 382 6.44 9.57 16.04
C THR A 382 7.37 10.43 15.19
N ASP A 383 8.46 10.89 15.81
CA ASP A 383 9.57 11.59 15.16
C ASP A 383 9.12 12.83 14.36
N THR A 384 8.03 13.47 14.76
CA THR A 384 7.35 14.51 13.96
C THR A 384 7.60 15.89 14.56
N ASN A 385 7.99 16.86 13.73
CA ASN A 385 8.31 18.21 14.22
C ASN A 385 7.03 18.94 14.68
N ARG A 386 6.07 19.14 13.77
CA ARG A 386 4.79 19.75 14.13
C ARG A 386 3.64 19.07 13.40
N PHE A 387 2.57 18.83 14.14
CA PHE A 387 1.38 18.21 13.62
C PHE A 387 0.10 18.83 14.21
N ASP A 388 -0.81 19.22 13.32
CA ASP A 388 -2.08 19.83 13.68
C ASP A 388 -3.25 18.87 13.41
N VAL A 389 -4.10 18.63 14.42
CA VAL A 389 -5.41 17.98 14.27
C VAL A 389 -6.51 19.01 14.51
N VAL A 390 -7.30 19.26 13.48
CA VAL A 390 -8.29 20.35 13.49
C VAL A 390 -9.65 19.84 13.02
N HIS A 391 -10.73 20.29 13.68
CA HIS A 391 -12.11 20.02 13.24
C HIS A 391 -12.43 18.53 13.02
N SER A 392 -11.82 17.64 13.81
CA SER A 392 -11.90 16.20 13.59
C SER A 392 -12.74 15.47 14.65
N LYS A 393 -13.10 14.22 14.39
CA LYS A 393 -13.90 13.38 15.29
C LYS A 393 -13.28 12.00 15.45
N PHE A 394 -13.06 11.60 16.70
CA PHE A 394 -12.57 10.28 17.07
C PHE A 394 -13.62 9.57 17.90
N ARG A 395 -14.10 8.42 17.42
CA ARG A 395 -15.16 7.67 18.11
C ARG A 395 -14.83 6.19 18.23
N ASN A 396 -15.05 5.62 19.41
CA ASN A 396 -14.96 4.18 19.66
C ASN A 396 -13.62 3.54 19.26
N ASN A 397 -12.54 4.32 19.20
CA ASN A 397 -11.22 3.78 18.87
C ASN A 397 -10.60 3.08 20.09
N VAL A 398 -9.82 2.03 19.86
CA VAL A 398 -9.32 1.15 20.93
C VAL A 398 -7.81 0.94 20.84
N ALA A 399 -7.10 1.32 21.89
CA ALA A 399 -5.71 0.91 22.15
C ALA A 399 -5.71 -0.27 23.13
N LEU A 400 -5.07 -1.40 22.78
CA LEU A 400 -5.11 -2.63 23.59
C LEU A 400 -4.13 -2.68 24.77
N SER A 401 -3.00 -1.97 24.72
CA SER A 401 -1.98 -2.10 25.77
C SER A 401 -1.05 -0.90 25.95
N GLY A 402 -0.73 -0.14 24.89
CA GLY A 402 0.28 0.94 24.95
C GLY A 402 -0.29 2.35 25.06
N GLY A 403 -1.61 2.50 25.17
CA GLY A 403 -2.25 3.79 25.42
C GLY A 403 -2.68 4.58 24.18
N GLY A 404 -3.26 5.77 24.42
CA GLY A 404 -3.76 6.67 23.38
C GLY A 404 -4.93 6.08 22.58
N GLY A 405 -6.10 5.94 23.22
CA GLY A 405 -7.26 5.29 22.61
C GLY A 405 -7.68 5.91 21.27
N ALA A 406 -7.54 7.24 21.14
CA ALA A 406 -7.71 7.95 19.88
C ALA A 406 -6.37 8.32 19.24
N ILE A 407 -5.51 9.02 19.97
CA ILE A 407 -4.23 9.54 19.47
C ILE A 407 -3.14 9.20 20.47
N TYR A 408 -2.04 8.64 19.98
CA TYR A 408 -0.79 8.50 20.71
C TYR A 408 0.31 9.26 19.96
N ALA A 409 1.04 10.12 20.67
CA ALA A 409 2.16 10.87 20.10
C ALA A 409 3.43 10.63 20.92
N ARG A 410 4.52 10.30 20.25
CA ARG A 410 5.85 10.09 20.83
C ARG A 410 6.86 10.93 20.07
N ASP A 411 7.93 11.36 20.74
CA ASP A 411 9.08 12.03 20.11
C ASP A 411 8.67 13.14 19.11
N SER A 412 7.62 13.89 19.46
CA SER A 412 7.03 14.94 18.64
C SER A 412 7.23 16.28 19.31
N ILE A 413 7.66 17.30 18.55
CA ILE A 413 8.01 18.61 19.13
C ILE A 413 6.74 19.40 19.49
N LEU A 414 5.73 19.40 18.62
CA LEU A 414 4.45 20.07 18.87
C LEU A 414 3.27 19.30 18.25
N VAL A 415 2.29 18.97 19.08
CA VAL A 415 0.99 18.42 18.67
C VAL A 415 -0.10 19.41 19.05
N GLN A 416 -0.75 20.02 18.06
CA GLN A 416 -1.85 20.94 18.27
C GLN A 416 -3.18 20.23 17.96
N VAL A 417 -4.05 20.10 18.96
CA VAL A 417 -5.41 19.57 18.77
C VAL A 417 -6.41 20.69 19.03
N SER A 418 -7.20 21.06 18.03
CA SER A 418 -8.19 22.13 18.16
C SER A 418 -9.53 21.74 17.54
N ARG A 419 -10.63 22.17 18.18
CA ARG A 419 -12.00 21.95 17.70
C ARG A 419 -12.29 20.50 17.30
N THR A 420 -11.69 19.56 18.03
CA THR A 420 -11.74 18.12 17.76
C THR A 420 -12.50 17.43 18.88
N LYS A 421 -13.33 16.44 18.52
CA LYS A 421 -14.24 15.76 19.45
C LYS A 421 -13.84 14.30 19.65
N PHE A 422 -13.83 13.84 20.90
CA PHE A 422 -13.48 12.48 21.29
C PHE A 422 -14.66 11.80 21.99
N TYR A 423 -15.10 10.66 21.50
CA TYR A 423 -16.24 9.91 22.05
C TYR A 423 -15.88 8.44 22.26
N ASN A 424 -15.98 7.96 23.50
CA ASN A 424 -15.86 6.55 23.85
C ASN A 424 -14.60 5.86 23.29
N ASN A 425 -13.47 6.57 23.16
CA ASN A 425 -12.22 5.91 22.83
C ASN A 425 -11.64 5.30 24.10
N VAL A 426 -11.08 4.11 23.98
CA VAL A 426 -10.63 3.30 25.11
C VAL A 426 -9.16 2.97 24.94
N ALA A 427 -8.40 3.08 26.02
CA ALA A 427 -7.07 2.53 26.10
C ALA A 427 -7.01 1.55 27.27
N PHE A 428 -6.58 0.33 26.97
CA PHE A 428 -6.32 -0.73 27.95
C PHE A 428 -4.82 -0.73 28.30
N GLY A 429 -4.49 -1.14 29.53
CA GLY A 429 -3.13 -1.06 30.08
C GLY A 429 -3.07 -0.18 31.34
N CYS A 430 -2.26 -0.60 32.32
CA CYS A 430 -2.07 0.11 33.59
C CYS A 430 -1.56 1.55 33.29
N ASP A 431 -2.24 2.53 33.87
CA ASP A 431 -1.93 3.98 33.85
C ASP A 431 -2.25 4.78 32.56
N MET A 432 -2.67 4.13 31.47
CA MET A 432 -2.71 4.76 30.12
C MET A 432 -4.12 4.91 29.49
N LYS A 433 -5.19 4.98 30.30
CA LYS A 433 -6.62 4.99 29.88
C LYS A 433 -7.11 6.28 29.16
N ARG A 434 -6.24 7.05 28.51
CA ARG A 434 -6.59 8.38 27.95
C ARG A 434 -6.93 8.31 26.46
N ASN A 435 -7.86 9.17 26.02
CA ASN A 435 -8.15 9.40 24.59
C ASN A 435 -6.89 9.87 23.85
N LEU A 436 -6.17 10.81 24.45
CA LEU A 436 -4.94 11.39 23.95
C LEU A 436 -3.82 11.07 24.93
N GLN A 437 -2.72 10.56 24.41
CA GLN A 437 -1.53 10.27 25.19
C GLN A 437 -0.27 10.78 24.51
N PHE A 438 0.62 11.31 25.33
CA PHE A 438 1.98 11.66 24.95
C PHE A 438 2.92 10.64 25.58
N GLY A 439 3.82 10.06 24.78
CA GLY A 439 4.90 9.21 25.25
C GLY A 439 5.91 9.99 26.08
N VAL A 440 7.01 9.34 26.46
CA VAL A 440 8.13 10.02 27.13
C VAL A 440 8.60 11.16 26.22
N LEU A 441 8.32 12.40 26.61
CA LEU A 441 8.94 13.56 26.00
C LEU A 441 10.40 13.50 26.44
N GLN A 442 11.33 13.41 25.50
CA GLN A 442 12.75 13.63 25.83
C GLN A 442 12.87 15.05 26.38
N THR A 443 12.87 15.17 27.71
CA THR A 443 13.40 16.36 28.35
C THR A 443 14.89 16.30 28.06
N ASN A 444 15.40 17.25 27.27
CA ASN A 444 16.84 17.46 27.16
C ASN A 444 17.35 17.84 28.56
N SER A 445 17.63 16.83 29.38
CA SER A 445 18.29 16.98 30.66
C SER A 445 19.76 17.23 30.39
N ASN A 446 20.06 18.41 29.86
CA ASN A 446 21.26 19.15 30.26
C ASN A 446 21.04 19.67 31.69
N SER A 447 20.75 18.76 32.62
CA SER A 447 21.03 18.99 34.03
C SER A 447 22.54 18.90 34.13
N ASN A 448 23.19 20.05 33.97
CA ASN A 448 24.58 20.26 34.32
C ASN A 448 24.69 19.98 35.83
N SER A 449 24.87 18.71 36.21
CA SER A 449 25.26 18.31 37.55
C SER A 449 26.71 18.70 37.70
N ASN A 450 26.92 19.98 37.98
CA ASN A 450 28.19 20.55 38.38
C ASN A 450 28.49 20.05 39.79
N SER A 451 28.91 18.79 39.92
CA SER A 451 29.62 18.33 41.11
C SER A 451 31.07 18.80 40.98
N ASN A 452 31.31 20.01 41.50
CA ASN A 452 32.65 20.43 41.90
C ASN A 452 33.21 19.38 42.88
N SER A 453 34.27 18.70 42.48
CA SER A 453 35.29 18.23 43.40
C SER A 453 36.64 18.43 42.73
N ASP A 454 37.37 19.39 43.29
CA ASP A 454 38.74 19.76 42.99
C ASP A 454 39.69 18.55 42.98
N SER A 455 40.63 18.53 42.02
CA SER A 455 42.07 18.48 42.33
C SER A 455 42.93 18.54 41.06
N ASN A 456 43.63 19.68 40.91
CA ASN A 456 44.98 19.89 40.35
C ASN A 456 45.64 18.78 39.51
N SER A 457 46.14 19.13 38.31
CA SER A 457 47.54 19.57 38.15
C SER A 457 47.93 19.86 36.68
N ASN A 458 48.52 21.05 36.49
CA ASN A 458 49.45 21.53 35.44
C ASN A 458 49.90 20.58 34.32
N SER A 459 49.86 21.06 33.08
CA SER A 459 51.06 21.43 32.32
C SER A 459 50.76 22.11 30.98
N ASP A 460 51.68 22.99 30.60
CA ASP A 460 51.70 23.91 29.47
C ASP A 460 51.69 23.25 28.09
N SER A 461 51.15 23.93 27.06
CA SER A 461 51.95 24.51 25.96
C SER A 461 51.11 25.01 24.78
N ASN A 462 51.60 26.13 24.23
CA ASN A 462 51.16 26.91 23.08
C ASN A 462 50.74 26.14 21.83
N SER A 463 49.76 26.66 21.09
CA SER A 463 50.01 27.27 19.77
C SER A 463 48.75 27.90 19.16
N ASP A 464 48.99 29.08 18.57
CA ASP A 464 48.06 29.92 17.83
C ASP A 464 47.45 29.21 16.60
N SER A 465 46.18 29.49 16.31
CA SER A 465 45.82 30.21 15.08
C SER A 465 44.32 30.44 14.94
N ASN A 466 44.01 31.68 14.58
CA ASN A 466 42.72 32.24 14.21
C ASN A 466 41.89 31.35 13.26
N LEU A 467 40.58 31.24 13.50
CA LEU A 467 39.58 31.59 12.50
C LEU A 467 38.22 31.90 13.14
N ASN A 468 37.66 32.98 12.60
CA ASN A 468 36.51 33.74 13.04
C ASN A 468 35.25 33.12 12.41
N SER A 469 34.23 32.75 13.19
CA SER A 469 32.83 32.86 12.74
C SER A 469 31.85 32.80 13.91
N ASN A 470 31.20 33.94 14.11
CA ASN A 470 29.95 34.10 14.85
C ASN A 470 28.83 33.27 14.20
N SER A 471 28.17 32.42 14.98
CA SER A 471 26.70 32.34 15.13
C SER A 471 26.30 31.00 15.78
N ASN A 472 26.39 30.94 17.11
CA ASN A 472 25.66 29.92 17.87
C ASN A 472 24.17 30.27 17.87
N GLU A 473 23.44 29.81 16.86
CA GLU A 473 21.99 29.61 17.00
C GLU A 473 21.77 28.47 18.00
N LYS A 474 21.63 28.84 19.27
CA LYS A 474 21.06 27.97 20.30
C LYS A 474 19.58 27.75 19.95
N SER A 475 19.26 26.64 19.30
CA SER A 475 17.89 26.14 19.18
C SER A 475 17.45 25.57 20.54
N ASN A 476 16.85 26.42 21.37
CA ASN A 476 16.08 25.98 22.52
C ASN A 476 14.79 25.30 22.01
N SER A 477 14.78 23.97 21.83
CA SER A 477 13.53 23.23 21.56
C SER A 477 12.76 23.01 22.87
N LEU A 478 12.06 24.05 23.32
CA LEU A 478 10.96 23.89 24.27
C LEU A 478 9.81 23.17 23.54
N THR A 479 9.44 21.98 24.02
CA THR A 479 8.20 21.30 23.66
C THR A 479 7.02 22.13 24.20
N ASP A 480 6.48 23.02 23.38
CA ASP A 480 5.29 23.82 23.71
C ASP A 480 4.05 22.96 23.42
N ILE A 481 3.25 22.62 24.42
CA ILE A 481 1.98 21.88 24.23
C ILE A 481 0.84 22.88 24.42
N ARG A 482 0.27 23.36 23.31
CA ARG A 482 -0.94 24.18 23.33
C ARG A 482 -2.17 23.32 23.09
N LEU A 483 -2.89 23.02 24.16
CA LEU A 483 -4.13 22.25 24.14
C LEU A 483 -5.33 23.22 24.20
N ASP A 484 -5.77 23.73 23.06
CA ASP A 484 -7.02 24.51 22.96
C ASP A 484 -8.22 23.56 22.87
N VAL A 485 -8.53 22.90 23.98
CA VAL A 485 -9.77 22.10 24.10
C VAL A 485 -10.90 23.04 24.46
N LEU A 486 -11.69 23.43 23.46
CA LEU A 486 -13.02 23.99 23.70
C LEU A 486 -13.84 22.94 24.45
N GLN A 487 -14.18 23.26 25.69
CA GLN A 487 -14.75 22.38 26.70
C GLN A 487 -16.23 22.10 26.44
N ASP A 488 -16.57 21.53 25.29
CA ASP A 488 -17.91 20.99 25.03
C ASP A 488 -17.86 19.46 25.10
N SER A 489 -18.20 18.94 26.29
CA SER A 489 -18.51 17.53 26.61
C SER A 489 -17.36 16.51 26.49
N ILE A 490 -16.46 16.48 27.48
CA ILE A 490 -15.77 15.23 27.87
C ILE A 490 -16.74 14.47 28.78
N SER A 491 -17.61 13.63 28.21
CA SER A 491 -18.44 12.71 29.01
C SER A 491 -17.60 11.50 29.42
N ASN A 492 -16.80 11.63 30.48
CA ASN A 492 -16.19 10.49 31.15
C ASN A 492 -17.27 9.80 32.00
N SER A 493 -17.87 8.71 31.50
CA SER A 493 -18.73 7.85 32.32
C SER A 493 -17.97 6.72 33.03
N GLY A 494 -16.65 6.83 33.19
CA GLY A 494 -15.85 5.92 34.01
C GLY A 494 -15.41 6.60 35.30
N ARG A 495 -15.97 6.19 36.44
CA ARG A 495 -15.47 6.63 37.77
C ARG A 495 -14.01 6.18 37.93
N PRO A 496 -13.11 7.02 38.47
CA PRO A 496 -11.76 6.59 38.80
C PRO A 496 -11.80 5.65 40.01
N LEU A 497 -11.13 4.51 39.92
CA LEU A 497 -10.72 3.72 41.08
C LEU A 497 -9.41 4.33 41.59
N THR A 498 -9.42 4.86 42.80
CA THR A 498 -8.21 5.30 43.51
C THR A 498 -7.50 4.10 44.11
N CYS A 499 -6.28 3.82 43.64
CA CYS A 499 -5.37 2.88 44.28
C CYS A 499 -4.50 3.65 45.29
N ILE A 500 -4.54 3.23 46.55
CA ILE A 500 -3.55 3.62 47.58
C ILE A 500 -2.85 2.33 48.02
N ASN A 501 -1.52 2.27 47.89
CA ASN A 501 -0.64 1.21 48.38
C ASN A 501 -0.95 -0.22 47.89
N GLY A 502 -0.96 -0.42 46.56
CA GLY A 502 -0.55 -1.70 45.97
C GLY A 502 -1.38 -2.96 46.28
N THR A 503 -2.58 -2.83 46.83
CA THR A 503 -3.50 -3.96 47.05
C THR A 503 -4.91 -3.58 46.62
N CYS A 504 -5.44 -4.28 45.62
CA CYS A 504 -6.86 -4.16 45.23
C CYS A 504 -7.70 -5.00 46.21
N GLN A 505 -8.42 -4.35 47.12
CA GLN A 505 -9.53 -4.98 47.84
C GLN A 505 -10.81 -4.86 47.00
N TYR A 506 -11.51 -5.98 46.82
CA TYR A 506 -12.87 -6.01 46.28
C TYR A 506 -13.83 -5.47 47.34
N ASP A 507 -14.42 -4.31 47.10
CA ASP A 507 -15.63 -3.93 47.82
C ASP A 507 -16.82 -4.75 47.27
N ARG A 508 -17.55 -5.37 48.19
CA ARG A 508 -18.82 -6.06 47.93
C ARG A 508 -19.77 -5.11 47.21
N LEU A 509 -20.29 -5.55 46.06
CA LEU A 509 -21.48 -4.99 45.45
C LEU A 509 -22.57 -6.07 45.45
N ASP A 510 -23.60 -5.84 46.26
CA ASP A 510 -24.89 -6.50 46.14
C ASP A 510 -25.62 -5.96 44.90
N ASN A 511 -26.31 -6.87 44.19
CA ASN A 511 -27.38 -6.65 43.22
C ASN A 511 -27.06 -5.87 41.93
N ILE A 512 -26.53 -6.55 40.90
CA ILE A 512 -26.92 -6.35 39.49
C ILE A 512 -26.99 -7.72 38.81
N SER A 513 -28.05 -7.96 38.04
CA SER A 513 -28.37 -9.28 37.46
C SER A 513 -27.35 -9.72 36.42
N MET A 514 -26.96 -10.99 36.50
CA MET A 514 -26.22 -11.69 35.45
C MET A 514 -27.17 -12.04 34.31
N ASP A 515 -26.76 -11.74 33.08
CA ASP A 515 -26.95 -12.67 31.97
C ASP A 515 -25.73 -12.58 31.04
N HIS A 516 -25.10 -13.74 30.85
CA HIS A 516 -24.08 -14.10 29.86
C HIS A 516 -22.71 -13.39 29.88
N LEU A 517 -21.74 -14.00 30.57
CA LEU A 517 -20.40 -14.24 30.02
C LEU A 517 -19.68 -15.39 30.77
N PHE A 518 -19.49 -16.53 30.11
CA PHE A 518 -18.52 -17.55 30.51
C PHE A 518 -17.19 -17.27 29.79
N CYS A 519 -16.10 -17.14 30.53
CA CYS A 519 -14.77 -17.56 30.09
C CYS A 519 -13.85 -17.72 31.30
N LEU A 520 -13.61 -18.97 31.70
CA LEU A 520 -12.61 -19.34 32.71
C LEU A 520 -11.22 -19.38 32.08
N PRO A 521 -10.17 -19.01 32.83
CA PRO A 521 -8.93 -19.77 32.79
C PRO A 521 -8.51 -20.17 34.20
N GLN A 522 -8.52 -21.48 34.48
CA GLN A 522 -7.71 -22.06 35.53
C GLN A 522 -6.57 -22.82 34.89
N HIS A 523 -5.33 -22.45 35.21
CA HIS A 523 -4.25 -23.38 35.51
C HIS A 523 -3.16 -22.61 36.26
N LYS A 524 -3.16 -22.73 37.59
CA LYS A 524 -1.95 -22.61 38.40
C LYS A 524 -1.62 -24.00 38.92
N TRP A 525 -0.37 -24.39 38.68
CA TRP A 525 0.24 -25.62 39.13
C TRP A 525 0.38 -25.59 40.66
N PHE A 526 -0.15 -26.62 41.33
CA PHE A 526 0.21 -26.96 42.70
C PHE A 526 1.03 -28.25 42.67
N HIS A 527 2.22 -28.18 43.26
CA HIS A 527 3.07 -29.32 43.56
C HIS A 527 2.54 -29.98 44.85
N VAL A 528 2.01 -31.21 44.77
CA VAL A 528 1.88 -32.12 45.91
C VAL A 528 2.12 -33.57 45.44
N GLN A 529 2.87 -34.30 46.25
CA GLN A 529 3.43 -35.64 46.03
C GLN A 529 2.38 -36.77 45.90
N ASN A 530 2.72 -37.81 45.14
CA ASN A 530 2.02 -39.09 45.01
C ASN A 530 2.03 -39.91 46.32
N LEU A 531 0.97 -40.69 46.61
CA LEU A 531 0.96 -42.18 46.63
C LEU A 531 -0.41 -42.79 47.05
N PHE A 532 -0.99 -43.57 46.12
CA PHE A 532 -1.81 -44.81 46.19
C PHE A 532 -2.83 -45.13 47.33
N ALA A 533 -4.08 -45.46 46.94
CA ALA A 533 -4.69 -46.82 46.93
C ALA A 533 -6.23 -46.88 47.18
N GLY A 534 -6.94 -47.76 46.45
CA GLY A 534 -8.29 -48.32 46.78
C GLY A 534 -9.49 -47.83 45.94
N SER A 535 -10.03 -48.60 44.97
CA SER A 535 -11.23 -49.51 45.05
C SER A 535 -12.54 -48.79 45.47
N SER A 536 -13.72 -48.83 44.82
CA SER A 536 -14.43 -49.84 44.00
C SER A 536 -15.70 -49.23 43.34
N PHE A 537 -16.14 -49.82 42.22
CA PHE A 537 -17.50 -49.95 41.61
C PHE A 537 -18.75 -49.20 42.16
N ILE A 538 -19.55 -48.61 41.25
CA ILE A 538 -20.96 -49.00 40.89
C ILE A 538 -21.47 -48.20 39.67
N SER A 539 -22.28 -48.89 38.85
CA SER A 539 -22.92 -48.52 37.57
C SER A 539 -24.25 -47.74 37.74
N LEU A 540 -24.59 -46.83 36.81
CA LEU A 540 -25.89 -46.85 36.11
C LEU A 540 -25.91 -45.94 34.85
N VAL A 541 -26.87 -46.24 33.99
CA VAL A 541 -27.00 -46.05 32.53
C VAL A 541 -27.86 -44.83 32.16
N VAL A 542 -27.90 -44.55 30.85
CA VAL A 542 -28.80 -43.70 30.02
C VAL A 542 -28.15 -42.34 29.71
N GLY A 543 -27.85 -41.95 28.47
CA GLY A 543 -28.24 -42.42 27.14
C GLY A 543 -28.58 -41.18 26.31
N PHE A 544 -27.90 -40.95 25.18
CA PHE A 544 -28.46 -40.48 23.90
C PHE A 544 -27.31 -40.22 22.91
N ALA A 545 -27.35 -40.94 21.80
CA ALA A 545 -26.50 -40.79 20.64
C ALA A 545 -27.12 -39.79 19.66
N ILE A 546 -26.29 -38.93 19.05
CA ILE A 546 -26.57 -38.34 17.74
C ILE A 546 -25.28 -38.43 16.92
N PHE A 547 -25.35 -39.24 15.85
CA PHE A 547 -24.40 -39.29 14.75
C PHE A 547 -24.73 -38.17 13.77
N PHE A 548 -23.73 -37.45 13.25
CA PHE A 548 -23.74 -37.03 11.85
C PHE A 548 -22.34 -37.14 11.25
N LYS A 549 -22.37 -37.65 10.02
CA LYS A 549 -21.31 -38.15 9.15
C LYS A 549 -20.59 -36.98 8.47
N LEU A 550 -19.26 -36.94 8.55
CA LEU A 550 -18.41 -36.16 7.64
C LEU A 550 -18.29 -36.94 6.32
N GLU A 551 -18.58 -36.28 5.20
CA GLU A 551 -18.14 -36.71 3.87
C GLU A 551 -17.48 -35.50 3.22
N LEU A 552 -16.18 -35.65 2.97
CA LEU A 552 -15.33 -34.75 2.18
C LEU A 552 -15.68 -34.90 0.70
N ILE A 553 -15.89 -33.77 0.02
CA ILE A 553 -15.31 -33.46 -1.30
C ILE A 553 -14.81 -32.02 -1.22
#